data_AF-A0A8S2XGT2-F1
#
_entry.id   AF-A0A8S2XGT2-F1
#
_cell.length_a   1.000
_cell.length_b   1.000
_cell.length_c   1.000
_cell.angle_alpha   90.00
_cell.angle_beta   90.00
_cell.angle_gamma   90.00
#
_symmetry.space_group_name_H-M   'P 1'
#
loop_
_entity.id
_entity.type
_entity.pdbx_description
1 polymer ?
#
loop_
_entity_poly.entity_id
_entity_poly.type
_entity_poly.pdbx_seq_one_letter_code
_entity_poly.pdbx_strand_id
1 'polypeptide(L)'
;LAALAYNDNKSWDVKLPQIAFALRTAPSDSTEQTPAFLMFVCHPRQPLDLCLPSPVSVDQIPTATDLSDYRKRLLADLLPA
;
A
#
# COMPACT_ATOMS: atom_id res chain seq x y z
N LEU A 1 8.25 -8.68 -8.30
CA LEU A 1 7.10 -9.50 -7.84
C LEU A 1 7.06 -10.89 -8.46
N ALA A 2 7.12 -11.04 -9.80
CA ALA A 2 7.14 -12.35 -10.46
C ALA A 2 8.29 -13.28 -9.98
N ALA A 3 9.47 -12.72 -9.68
CA ALA A 3 10.60 -13.48 -9.15
C ALA A 3 10.36 -14.13 -7.77
N LEU A 4 9.46 -13.58 -6.93
CA LEU A 4 9.16 -14.13 -5.60
C LEU A 4 8.28 -15.39 -5.68
N ALA A 5 7.48 -15.51 -6.74
CA ALA A 5 6.67 -16.70 -7.00
C ALA A 5 7.49 -17.78 -7.74
N TYR A 6 8.36 -17.38 -8.67
CA TYR A 6 9.12 -18.30 -9.52
C TYR A 6 10.07 -19.24 -8.73
N ASN A 7 10.69 -18.74 -7.67
CA ASN A 7 11.63 -19.53 -6.85
C ASN A 7 10.95 -20.40 -5.79
N ASP A 8 9.64 -20.26 -5.56
CA ASP A 8 8.94 -21.00 -4.50
C ASP A 8 7.59 -21.53 -5.00
N ASN A 9 7.69 -22.60 -5.80
CA ASN A 9 6.52 -23.30 -6.37
C ASN A 9 5.71 -24.07 -5.31
N LYS A 10 6.20 -24.23 -4.08
CA LYS A 10 5.54 -25.06 -3.05
C LYS A 10 4.61 -24.26 -2.14
N SER A 11 4.83 -22.95 -2.00
CA SER A 11 4.04 -22.07 -1.12
C SER A 11 3.44 -20.86 -1.85
N TRP A 12 3.26 -20.99 -3.17
CA TRP A 12 2.74 -19.92 -4.02
C TRP A 12 1.36 -19.42 -3.57
N ASP A 13 0.54 -20.33 -3.04
CA ASP A 13 -0.80 -20.09 -2.51
C ASP A 13 -0.77 -19.23 -1.24
N VAL A 14 0.19 -19.50 -0.35
CA VAL A 14 0.40 -18.71 0.88
C VAL A 14 0.89 -17.30 0.57
N LYS A 15 1.71 -17.14 -0.48
CA LYS A 15 2.24 -15.83 -0.89
C LYS A 15 1.29 -15.05 -1.80
N LEU A 16 0.26 -15.71 -2.35
CA LEU A 16 -0.68 -15.09 -3.28
C LEU A 16 -1.34 -13.83 -2.73
N PRO A 17 -1.83 -13.77 -1.47
CA PRO A 17 -2.42 -12.55 -0.92
C PRO A 17 -1.41 -11.39 -0.84
N GLN A 18 -0.14 -11.70 -0.51
CA GLN A 18 0.93 -10.70 -0.42
C GLN A 18 1.27 -10.13 -1.80
N ILE A 19 1.35 -10.99 -2.81
CA ILE A 19 1.58 -10.59 -4.20
C ILE A 19 0.42 -9.73 -4.72
N ALA A 20 -0.82 -10.16 -4.48
CA ALA A 20 -2.01 -9.42 -4.90
C ALA A 20 -2.14 -8.07 -4.17
N PHE A 21 -1.71 -7.99 -2.91
CA PHE A 21 -1.61 -6.74 -2.16
C PHE A 21 -0.57 -5.81 -2.77
N ALA A 22 0.64 -6.30 -3.01
CA ALA A 22 1.72 -5.51 -3.58
C ALA A 22 1.37 -4.99 -4.98
N LEU A 23 0.71 -5.81 -5.81
CA LEU A 23 0.24 -5.40 -7.13
C LEU A 23 -0.81 -4.29 -7.06
N ARG A 24 -1.73 -4.36 -6.09
CA ARG A 24 -2.81 -3.36 -5.94
C ARG A 24 -2.34 -2.03 -5.37
N THR A 25 -1.20 -2.02 -4.69
CA THR A 25 -0.65 -0.84 -3.99
C THR A 25 0.57 -0.26 -4.70
N ALA A 26 1.15 -0.96 -5.68
CA ALA A 26 2.19 -0.42 -6.53
C ALA A 26 1.62 0.63 -7.49
N PRO A 27 2.21 1.84 -7.57
CA PRO A 27 1.84 2.83 -8.57
C PRO A 27 2.22 2.31 -9.96
N SER A 28 1.36 2.55 -10.94
CA SER A 28 1.64 2.25 -12.35
C SER A 28 2.40 3.41 -12.99
N ASP A 29 3.46 3.14 -13.76
CA ASP A 29 4.25 4.17 -14.43
C ASP A 29 3.43 5.01 -15.41
N SER A 30 2.35 4.46 -15.99
CA SER A 30 1.53 5.17 -16.97
C SER A 30 0.46 6.08 -16.36
N THR A 31 0.07 5.84 -15.11
CA THR A 31 -1.07 6.53 -14.48
C THR A 31 -0.66 7.21 -13.19
N GLU A 32 0.53 6.93 -12.67
CA GLU A 32 1.10 7.37 -11.39
C GLU A 32 0.24 7.01 -10.16
N GLN A 33 -0.92 6.38 -10.36
CA GLN A 33 -1.86 5.97 -9.34
C GLN A 33 -1.85 4.46 -9.16
N THR A 34 -2.25 4.03 -7.96
CA THR A 34 -2.35 2.60 -7.64
C THR A 34 -3.64 2.00 -8.20
N PRO A 35 -3.64 0.73 -8.63
CA PRO A 35 -4.86 0.07 -9.11
C PRO A 35 -6.00 0.08 -8.09
N ALA A 36 -5.70 -0.05 -6.79
CA ALA A 36 -6.72 0.03 -5.74
C ALA A 36 -7.37 1.43 -5.67
N PHE A 37 -6.57 2.48 -5.82
CA PHE A 37 -7.07 3.85 -5.82
C PHE A 37 -7.96 4.13 -7.05
N LEU A 38 -7.60 3.61 -8.23
CA LEU A 38 -8.43 3.74 -9.43
C LEU A 38 -9.79 3.03 -9.28
N MET A 39 -9.84 1.92 -8.56
CA MET A 39 -11.08 1.14 -8.38
C MET A 39 -12.00 1.70 -7.29
N PHE A 40 -11.43 2.10 -6.15
CA PHE A 40 -12.20 2.50 -4.96
C PHE A 40 -12.21 4.01 -4.72
N VAL A 41 -11.43 4.78 -5.51
CA VAL A 41 -11.25 6.24 -5.36
C VAL A 41 -10.66 6.63 -4.00
N CYS A 42 -10.24 5.64 -3.21
CA CYS A 42 -9.58 5.80 -1.92
C CYS A 42 -8.57 4.68 -1.74
N HIS A 43 -7.57 4.92 -0.89
CA HIS A 43 -6.66 3.84 -0.50
C HIS A 43 -7.30 2.97 0.58
N PRO A 44 -7.37 1.65 0.37
CA PRO A 44 -7.93 0.75 1.37
C PRO A 44 -7.06 0.74 2.62
N ARG A 45 -7.71 0.77 3.79
CA ARG A 45 -7.07 0.59 5.10
C ARG A 45 -6.26 -0.71 5.09
N GLN A 46 -4.99 -0.62 5.42
CA GLN A 46 -4.07 -1.74 5.48
C GLN A 46 -3.98 -2.26 6.92
N PRO A 47 -3.67 -3.55 7.15
CA PRO A 47 -3.50 -4.07 8.50
C PRO A 47 -2.45 -3.30 9.34
N LEU A 48 -1.44 -2.73 8.68
CA LEU A 48 -0.44 -1.90 9.31
C LEU A 48 -1.01 -0.60 9.89
N ASP A 49 -2.11 -0.09 9.32
CA ASP A 49 -2.80 1.12 9.80
C ASP A 49 -3.44 0.90 11.19
N LEU A 50 -3.61 -0.35 11.64
CA LEU A 50 -4.07 -0.64 13.01
C LEU A 50 -2.97 -0.42 14.06
N CYS A 51 -1.71 -0.57 13.66
CA CYS A 51 -0.56 -0.36 14.52
C CYS A 51 -0.14 1.10 14.61
N LEU A 52 -0.70 1.95 13.74
CA LEU A 52 -0.39 3.37 13.65
C LEU A 52 -1.48 4.19 14.33
N PRO A 53 -1.14 5.32 14.97
CA PRO A 53 -2.14 6.22 15.50
C PRO A 53 -3.05 6.69 14.37
N SER A 54 -4.37 6.58 14.58
CA SER A 54 -5.36 6.97 13.56
C SER A 54 -5.06 8.39 13.08
N PRO A 55 -4.91 8.62 11.75
CA PRO A 55 -4.83 9.98 11.25
C PRO A 55 -6.09 10.72 11.70
N VAL A 56 -5.91 11.97 12.12
CA VAL A 56 -7.00 12.86 12.54
C VAL A 56 -7.93 12.98 11.34
N SER A 57 -9.08 12.32 11.41
CA SER A 57 -10.07 12.30 10.35
C SER A 57 -10.64 13.71 10.20
N VAL A 58 -10.04 14.50 9.33
CA VAL A 58 -10.73 15.63 8.71
C VAL A 58 -11.39 15.05 7.48
N ASP A 59 -12.68 15.32 7.28
CA ASP A 59 -13.52 14.89 6.15
C ASP A 59 -13.04 15.44 4.79
N GLN A 60 -11.74 15.34 4.50
CA GLN A 60 -11.12 15.78 3.28
C GLN A 60 -10.91 14.56 2.38
N ILE A 61 -11.45 14.67 1.17
CA ILE A 61 -11.17 13.75 0.06
C ILE A 61 -9.64 13.59 0.01
N PRO A 62 -9.09 12.37 0.23
CA PRO A 62 -7.65 12.18 0.31
C PRO A 62 -7.05 12.54 -1.04
N THR A 63 -6.42 13.72 -1.11
CA THR A 63 -5.72 14.16 -2.31
C THR A 63 -4.40 13.39 -2.39
N ALA A 64 -3.93 13.04 -3.58
CA ALA A 64 -2.71 12.23 -3.78
C ALA A 64 -1.47 12.75 -3.02
N THR A 65 -1.44 14.04 -2.71
CA THR A 65 -0.43 14.72 -1.89
C THR A 65 -0.44 14.27 -0.42
N ASP A 66 -1.61 14.11 0.18
CA ASP A 66 -1.78 13.78 1.61
C ASP A 66 -1.25 12.36 1.93
N LEU A 67 -1.36 11.46 0.96
CA LEU A 67 -0.85 10.09 1.04
C LEU A 67 0.67 9.99 0.87
N SER A 68 1.25 10.87 0.05
CA SER A 68 2.70 10.97 -0.06
C SER A 68 3.31 11.41 1.27
N ASP A 69 2.61 12.28 1.99
CA ASP A 69 3.03 12.75 3.30
C ASP A 69 2.76 11.73 4.41
N TYR A 70 1.64 10.99 4.35
CA TYR A 70 1.42 9.82 5.21
C TYR A 70 2.51 8.76 5.03
N ARG A 71 2.86 8.42 3.78
CA ARG A 71 3.94 7.45 3.49
C ARG A 71 5.28 7.93 4.03
N LYS A 72 5.61 9.21 3.89
CA LYS A 72 6.87 9.77 4.44
C LYS A 72 6.90 9.69 5.97
N ARG A 73 5.78 10.02 6.63
CA ARG A 73 5.64 9.90 8.10
C ARG A 73 5.78 8.45 8.55
N LEU A 74 5.11 7.53 7.86
CA LEU A 74 5.21 6.09 8.11
C LEU A 74 6.66 5.60 8.05
N LEU A 75 7.39 5.99 7.01
CA LEU A 75 8.79 5.59 6.86
C LEU A 75 9.69 6.22 7.94
N ALA A 76 9.36 7.42 8.42
CA ALA A 76 10.10 8.06 9.50
C ALA A 76 9.86 7.40 10.87
N ASP A 77 8.64 6.95 11.16
CA ASP A 77 8.31 6.29 12.43
C ASP A 77 8.80 4.85 12.52
N LEU A 78 8.88 4.14 11.39
CA LEU A 78 9.29 2.72 11.35
C LEU A 78 10.80 2.49 11.21
N LEU A 79 11.57 3.50 10.83
CA LEU A 79 13.04 3.46 10.75
C LEU A 79 13.63 4.44 11.77
N PRO A 80 13.83 4.03 13.05
CA PRO A 80 14.67 4.80 13.94
C PRO A 80 16.10 4.77 13.39
N ALA A 81 16.78 5.92 13.42
CA ALA A 81 18.13 6.13 12.92
C ALA A 81 19.16 5.09 13.39
#